data_AF-A0A0B2W4Q4-F1
#
_entry.id   AF-A0A0B2W4Q4-F1
#
_cell.length_a   1.000
_cell.length_b   1.000
_cell.length_c   1.000
_cell.angle_alpha   90.00
_cell.angle_beta   90.00
_cell.angle_gamma   90.00
#
_symmetry.space_group_name_H-M   'P 1'
#
loop_
_entity.id
_entity.type
_entity.pdbx_description
1 polymer ?
#
loop_
_entity_poly.entity_id
_entity_poly.type
_entity_poly.pdbx_seq_one_letter_code
_entity_poly.pdbx_strand_id
1 'polypeptide(L)'
;MYIVLLAAVVIATAPYVSSIECPNVPNVKFDPESRAAVVDGHNKLRSTIAKGTAVYLGSYPLASGKNIYELKWDCEVEKRAQAWADKCKFKHSGSGGENIFMSFSGGQRPSVKASGISATDAWWSELKKYNASKNPKNVLNNDVFPAAGHWSQQAWGRTTKIGCGAANCTTNNWNSVIIVCQYLPMGNYWGAPIYQFGNGCSKDSDCTTFKDSKCVTGTKLCRAP
;
A
#
# COMPACT_ATOMS: atom_id res chain seq x y z
N MET A 1 54.79 -32.33 -5.57
CA MET A 1 53.32 -32.45 -5.52
C MET A 1 52.79 -31.15 -4.93
N TYR A 2 52.44 -30.16 -5.76
CA TYR A 2 51.97 -28.84 -5.30
C TYR A 2 50.44 -28.87 -5.21
N ILE A 3 49.92 -28.64 -4.01
CA ILE A 3 48.48 -28.53 -3.75
C ILE A 3 48.05 -27.11 -4.12
N VAL A 4 47.25 -26.99 -5.18
CA VAL A 4 46.58 -25.73 -5.56
C VAL A 4 45.30 -25.64 -4.74
N LEU A 5 45.28 -24.78 -3.73
CA LEU A 5 44.06 -24.39 -3.00
C LEU A 5 43.29 -23.37 -3.85
N LEU A 6 42.27 -23.84 -4.56
CA LEU A 6 41.26 -22.96 -5.19
C LEU A 6 40.33 -22.43 -4.10
N ALA A 7 40.50 -21.15 -3.74
CA ALA A 7 39.54 -20.43 -2.91
C ALA A 7 38.24 -20.26 -3.69
N ALA A 8 37.16 -20.90 -3.24
CA ALA A 8 35.83 -20.67 -3.77
C ALA A 8 35.38 -19.24 -3.39
N VAL A 9 35.27 -18.37 -4.39
CA VAL A 9 34.68 -17.04 -4.24
C VAL A 9 33.17 -17.23 -4.11
N VAL A 10 32.66 -17.19 -2.88
CA VAL A 10 31.23 -17.08 -2.62
C VAL A 10 30.82 -15.65 -2.96
N ILE A 11 30.30 -15.44 -4.18
CA ILE A 11 29.64 -14.19 -4.54
C ILE A 11 28.31 -14.17 -3.80
N ALA A 12 28.29 -13.56 -2.61
CA ALA A 12 27.04 -13.20 -1.96
C ALA A 12 26.36 -12.12 -2.78
N THR A 13 25.40 -12.50 -3.62
CA THR A 13 24.50 -11.54 -4.25
C THR A 13 23.56 -11.02 -3.17
N ALA A 14 23.86 -9.85 -2.61
CA ALA A 14 22.88 -9.12 -1.82
C ALA A 14 21.65 -8.88 -2.71
N PRO A 15 20.42 -9.22 -2.26
CA PRO A 15 19.24 -8.91 -3.03
C PRO A 15 19.16 -7.39 -3.16
N TYR A 16 19.30 -6.89 -4.38
CA TYR A 16 19.16 -5.48 -4.72
C TYR A 16 17.68 -5.12 -4.58
N VAL A 17 17.20 -4.97 -3.34
CA VAL A 17 15.95 -4.26 -3.08
C VAL A 17 16.24 -2.82 -3.50
N SER A 18 15.63 -2.35 -4.59
CA SER A 18 15.83 -0.97 -5.03
C SER A 18 15.33 -0.05 -3.92
N SER A 19 16.25 0.50 -3.13
CA SER A 19 15.96 1.39 -2.01
C SER A 19 15.41 2.71 -2.56
N ILE A 20 14.26 3.15 -2.05
CA ILE A 20 13.63 4.41 -2.46
C ILE A 20 14.18 5.56 -1.60
N GLU A 21 14.90 6.48 -2.20
CA GLU A 21 15.45 7.66 -1.52
C GLU A 21 14.55 8.88 -1.69
N CYS A 22 14.31 9.59 -0.58
CA CYS A 22 13.54 10.84 -0.56
C CYS A 22 14.29 11.90 0.29
N PRO A 23 15.37 12.50 -0.24
CA PRO A 23 16.26 13.37 0.54
C PRO A 23 15.61 14.68 1.03
N ASN A 24 14.50 15.10 0.42
CA ASN A 24 13.85 16.38 0.69
C ASN A 24 12.63 16.29 1.62
N VAL A 25 12.42 15.15 2.29
CA VAL A 25 11.32 14.95 3.25
C VAL A 25 11.78 15.40 4.65
N PRO A 26 11.20 16.47 5.22
CA PRO A 26 11.52 16.89 6.58
C PRO A 26 11.09 15.85 7.61
N ASN A 27 11.83 15.70 8.71
CA ASN A 27 11.53 14.78 9.82
C ASN A 27 11.30 13.32 9.41
N VAL A 28 11.89 12.89 8.29
CA VAL A 28 11.71 11.56 7.71
C VAL A 28 11.87 10.45 8.74
N LYS A 29 10.85 9.58 8.83
CA LYS A 29 10.86 8.38 9.68
C LYS A 29 10.87 7.08 8.88
N PHE A 30 10.35 7.11 7.66
CA PHE A 30 10.47 5.99 6.73
C PHE A 30 11.86 6.03 6.08
N ASP A 31 12.71 5.07 6.45
CA ASP A 31 13.94 4.81 5.70
C ASP A 31 13.63 4.13 4.35
N PRO A 32 14.59 4.03 3.42
CA PRO A 32 14.36 3.45 2.11
C PRO A 32 13.80 2.02 2.13
N GLU A 33 14.22 1.19 3.09
CA GLU A 33 13.70 -0.17 3.24
C GLU A 33 12.24 -0.19 3.71
N SER A 34 11.88 0.71 4.62
CA SER A 34 10.52 0.84 5.14
C SER A 34 9.58 1.33 4.05
N ARG A 35 10.03 2.25 3.18
CA ARG A 35 9.27 2.67 1.99
C ARG A 35 9.02 1.50 1.06
N ALA A 36 10.07 0.75 0.73
CA ALA A 36 10.00 -0.44 -0.14
C ALA A 36 9.03 -1.47 0.44
N ALA A 37 9.16 -1.80 1.73
CA ALA A 37 8.29 -2.77 2.40
C ALA A 37 6.80 -2.38 2.34
N VAL A 38 6.47 -1.09 2.53
CA VAL A 38 5.09 -0.62 2.48
C VAL A 38 4.53 -0.65 1.05
N VAL A 39 5.28 -0.14 0.06
CA VAL A 39 4.78 -0.11 -1.33
C VAL A 39 4.69 -1.52 -1.92
N ASP A 40 5.64 -2.40 -1.61
CA ASP A 40 5.61 -3.81 -2.02
C ASP A 40 4.45 -4.56 -1.37
N GLY A 41 4.18 -4.31 -0.08
CA GLY A 41 3.03 -4.85 0.63
C GLY A 41 1.71 -4.47 -0.05
N HIS A 42 1.53 -3.17 -0.36
CA HIS A 42 0.35 -2.70 -1.09
C HIS A 42 0.23 -3.34 -2.48
N ASN A 43 1.33 -3.41 -3.23
CA ASN A 43 1.31 -3.97 -4.58
C ASN A 43 1.08 -5.49 -4.59
N LYS A 44 1.60 -6.22 -3.60
CA LYS A 44 1.30 -7.64 -3.42
C LYS A 44 -0.20 -7.85 -3.20
N LEU A 45 -0.82 -7.04 -2.34
CA LEU A 45 -2.26 -7.09 -2.09
C LEU A 45 -3.08 -6.71 -3.32
N ARG A 46 -2.73 -5.62 -4.02
CA ARG A 46 -3.39 -5.22 -5.28
C ARG A 46 -3.26 -6.28 -6.37
N SER A 47 -2.12 -6.98 -6.44
CA SER A 47 -1.92 -8.09 -7.38
C SER A 47 -2.91 -9.24 -7.13
N THR A 48 -3.32 -9.49 -5.88
CA THR A 48 -4.35 -10.50 -5.59
C THR A 48 -5.71 -10.15 -6.21
N ILE A 49 -6.07 -8.86 -6.29
CA ILE A 49 -7.28 -8.41 -7.00
C ILE A 49 -7.12 -8.65 -8.51
N ALA A 50 -6.00 -8.22 -9.09
CA ALA A 50 -5.75 -8.39 -10.53
C ALA A 50 -5.70 -9.87 -10.96
N LYS A 51 -5.22 -10.75 -10.07
CA LYS A 51 -5.18 -12.20 -10.29
C LYS A 51 -6.48 -12.92 -9.96
N GLY A 52 -7.45 -12.26 -9.33
CA GLY A 52 -8.70 -12.89 -8.88
C GLY A 52 -8.52 -13.86 -7.72
N THR A 53 -7.49 -13.64 -6.87
CA THR A 53 -7.19 -14.49 -5.71
C THR A 53 -7.45 -13.79 -4.38
N ALA A 54 -7.85 -12.52 -4.39
CA ALA A 54 -8.27 -11.80 -3.19
C ALA A 54 -9.57 -12.42 -2.63
N VAL A 55 -9.69 -12.48 -1.31
CA VAL A 55 -10.88 -13.04 -0.63
C VAL A 55 -11.49 -12.04 0.36
N TYR A 56 -12.81 -12.07 0.49
CA TYR A 56 -13.58 -11.36 1.51
C TYR A 56 -14.22 -12.37 2.49
N LEU A 57 -14.55 -11.92 3.70
CA LEU A 57 -15.01 -12.78 4.81
C LEU A 57 -14.10 -14.01 5.06
N GLY A 58 -12.81 -13.87 4.74
CA GLY A 58 -11.78 -14.88 4.99
C GLY A 58 -11.63 -15.97 3.91
N SER A 59 -12.65 -16.23 3.08
CA SER A 59 -12.61 -17.35 2.13
C SER A 59 -13.36 -17.13 0.81
N TYR A 60 -14.25 -16.14 0.70
CA TYR A 60 -15.04 -15.96 -0.51
C TYR A 60 -14.27 -15.14 -1.54
N PRO A 61 -14.16 -15.57 -2.81
CA PRO A 61 -13.38 -14.85 -3.80
C PRO A 61 -14.02 -13.50 -4.14
N LEU A 62 -13.19 -12.47 -4.23
CA LEU A 62 -13.55 -11.25 -4.94
C LEU A 62 -13.46 -11.49 -6.46
N ALA A 63 -14.30 -10.79 -7.21
CA ALA A 63 -14.15 -10.73 -8.66
C ALA A 63 -12.80 -10.11 -9.03
N SER A 64 -12.16 -10.61 -10.08
CA SER A 64 -10.91 -10.06 -10.59
C SER A 64 -11.09 -8.61 -11.08
N GLY A 65 -10.02 -7.84 -10.97
CA GLY A 65 -9.98 -6.46 -11.45
C GLY A 65 -9.11 -6.28 -12.68
N LYS A 66 -9.61 -5.51 -13.67
CA LYS A 66 -8.79 -4.94 -14.75
C LYS A 66 -8.34 -3.53 -14.37
N ASN A 67 -7.31 -3.00 -15.05
CA ASN A 67 -6.82 -1.64 -14.80
C ASN A 67 -6.49 -1.39 -13.32
N ILE A 68 -5.92 -2.37 -12.63
CA ILE A 68 -5.38 -2.19 -11.29
C ILE A 68 -3.95 -1.70 -11.43
N TYR A 69 -3.69 -0.47 -11.05
CA TYR A 69 -2.35 0.11 -11.20
C TYR A 69 -1.45 -0.24 -10.02
N GLU A 70 -0.18 -0.56 -10.25
CA GLU A 70 0.78 -0.63 -9.16
C GLU A 70 1.02 0.77 -8.58
N LEU A 71 1.21 0.82 -7.27
CA LEU A 71 1.59 2.02 -6.56
C LEU A 71 3.09 2.22 -6.69
N LYS A 72 3.49 3.45 -6.98
CA LYS A 72 4.86 3.91 -6.86
C LYS A 72 4.97 4.83 -5.65
N TRP A 73 6.06 4.72 -4.91
CA TRP A 73 6.33 5.68 -3.84
C TRP A 73 6.61 7.06 -4.42
N ASP A 74 5.99 8.09 -3.84
CA ASP A 74 6.13 9.48 -4.26
C ASP A 74 6.57 10.34 -3.07
N CYS A 75 7.75 10.95 -3.15
CA CYS A 75 8.35 11.69 -2.06
C CYS A 75 7.56 12.97 -1.69
N GLU A 76 6.83 13.59 -2.63
CA GLU A 76 6.00 14.75 -2.32
C GLU A 76 4.70 14.34 -1.62
N VAL A 77 4.17 13.15 -1.94
CA VAL A 77 3.08 12.55 -1.17
C VAL A 77 3.56 12.18 0.24
N GLU A 78 4.75 11.57 0.37
CA GLU A 78 5.37 11.29 1.68
C GLU A 78 5.55 12.56 2.50
N LYS A 79 6.09 13.63 1.91
CA LYS A 79 6.30 14.91 2.59
C LYS A 79 5.01 15.45 3.22
N ARG A 80 3.88 15.39 2.52
CA ARG A 80 2.57 15.80 3.06
C ARG A 80 2.09 14.88 4.17
N ALA A 81 2.22 13.56 3.98
CA ALA A 81 1.84 12.57 4.97
C ALA A 81 2.69 12.68 6.25
N GLN A 82 3.99 12.92 6.12
CA GLN A 82 4.94 13.13 7.22
C GLN A 82 4.61 14.39 8.02
N ALA A 83 4.32 15.50 7.33
CA ALA A 83 3.88 16.73 7.99
C ALA A 83 2.58 16.56 8.80
N TRP A 84 1.70 15.63 8.41
CA TRP A 84 0.51 15.29 9.18
C TRP A 84 0.82 14.34 10.34
N ALA A 85 1.61 13.30 10.10
CA ALA A 85 2.04 12.33 11.11
C ALA A 85 2.75 13.03 12.28
N ASP A 86 3.62 14.00 12.00
CA ASP A 86 4.37 14.80 12.98
C ASP A 86 3.47 15.51 14.00
N LYS A 87 2.18 15.73 13.68
CA LYS A 87 1.23 16.34 14.62
C LYS A 87 0.77 15.38 15.73
N CYS A 88 1.03 14.08 15.60
CA CYS A 88 0.64 13.05 16.57
C CYS A 88 -0.86 13.07 16.93
N LYS A 89 -1.73 13.33 15.94
CA LYS A 89 -3.18 13.33 16.11
C LYS A 89 -3.79 12.16 15.35
N PHE A 90 -4.47 11.26 16.05
CA PHE A 90 -5.20 10.15 15.43
C PHE A 90 -6.53 10.64 14.83
N LYS A 91 -6.42 11.43 13.76
CA LYS A 91 -7.55 11.95 12.97
C LYS A 91 -7.08 12.26 11.54
N HIS A 92 -8.00 12.30 10.60
CA HIS A 92 -7.69 12.61 9.20
C HIS A 92 -7.24 14.06 8.98
N SER A 93 -6.38 14.27 7.99
CA SER A 93 -5.84 15.58 7.59
C SER A 93 -6.80 16.41 6.73
N GLY A 94 -7.72 15.75 6.03
CA GLY A 94 -8.60 16.35 5.01
C GLY A 94 -8.06 16.30 3.58
N SER A 95 -6.95 15.59 3.31
CA SER A 95 -6.35 15.48 1.96
C SER A 95 -7.11 14.61 0.94
N GLY A 96 -8.26 14.05 1.32
CA GLY A 96 -9.11 13.20 0.47
C GLY A 96 -8.68 11.73 0.40
N GLY A 97 -7.47 11.44 -0.10
CA GLY A 97 -6.93 10.07 -0.18
C GLY A 97 -5.96 9.79 0.96
N GLU A 98 -6.43 9.23 2.07
CA GLU A 98 -5.63 9.03 3.28
C GLU A 98 -6.10 7.84 4.11
N ASN A 99 -5.15 7.03 4.56
CA ASN A 99 -5.36 6.05 5.62
C ASN A 99 -4.49 6.39 6.83
N ILE A 100 -5.03 6.20 8.03
CA ILE A 100 -4.32 6.41 9.30
C ILE A 100 -4.33 5.14 10.14
N PHE A 101 -3.25 4.91 10.86
CA PHE A 101 -3.09 3.78 11.77
C PHE A 101 -2.27 4.21 12.98
N MET A 102 -2.52 3.61 14.15
CA MET A 102 -1.72 3.86 15.34
C MET A 102 -1.47 2.55 16.07
N SER A 103 -0.20 2.23 16.32
CA SER A 103 0.23 1.14 17.20
C SER A 103 0.56 1.69 18.58
N PHE A 104 0.42 0.84 19.61
CA PHE A 104 0.64 1.19 21.01
C PHE A 104 1.51 0.12 21.69
N SER A 105 2.34 0.52 22.65
CA SER A 105 3.17 -0.35 23.47
C SER A 105 3.39 0.24 24.87
N GLY A 106 3.27 -0.60 25.90
CA GLY A 106 3.57 -0.24 27.29
C GLY A 106 5.05 -0.35 27.64
N GLY A 107 5.85 -0.93 26.74
CA GLY A 107 7.29 -1.09 26.87
C GLY A 107 8.01 -0.44 25.70
N GLN A 108 8.87 -1.21 25.02
CA GLN A 108 9.61 -0.71 23.87
C GLN A 108 8.68 -0.25 22.75
N ARG A 109 9.00 0.91 22.19
CA ARG A 109 8.26 1.52 21.09
C ARG A 109 8.32 0.63 19.83
N PRO A 110 7.18 0.42 19.13
CA PRO A 110 7.16 -0.29 17.86
C PRO A 110 8.09 0.36 16.83
N SER A 111 8.72 -0.44 15.96
CA SER A 111 9.50 0.12 14.86
C SER A 111 8.58 0.74 13.79
N VAL A 112 9.09 1.74 13.06
CA VAL A 112 8.36 2.38 11.96
C VAL A 112 8.06 1.38 10.84
N LYS A 113 9.07 0.57 10.45
CA LYS A 113 8.93 -0.49 9.44
C LYS A 113 7.81 -1.48 9.80
N ALA A 114 7.85 -2.02 11.03
CA ALA A 114 6.82 -2.96 11.48
C ALA A 114 5.44 -2.30 11.55
N SER A 115 5.36 -1.06 12.06
CA SER A 115 4.10 -0.32 12.14
C SER A 115 3.52 -0.02 10.76
N GLY A 116 4.35 0.30 9.75
CA GLY A 116 3.90 0.50 8.36
C GLY A 116 3.38 -0.77 7.69
N ILE A 117 4.04 -1.91 7.94
CA ILE A 117 3.56 -3.23 7.48
C ILE A 117 2.24 -3.57 8.17
N SER A 118 2.18 -3.46 9.51
CA SER A 118 0.96 -3.70 10.28
C SER A 118 -0.20 -2.79 9.85
N ALA A 119 0.07 -1.51 9.55
CA ALA A 119 -0.93 -0.60 9.00
C ALA A 119 -1.48 -1.11 7.67
N THR A 120 -0.58 -1.50 6.76
CA THR A 120 -0.93 -2.05 5.44
C THR A 120 -1.84 -3.26 5.57
N ASP A 121 -1.49 -4.21 6.44
CA ASP A 121 -2.25 -5.44 6.67
C ASP A 121 -3.58 -5.17 7.40
N ALA A 122 -3.57 -4.27 8.39
CA ALA A 122 -4.76 -3.93 9.17
C ALA A 122 -5.84 -3.29 8.29
N TRP A 123 -5.46 -2.34 7.44
CA TRP A 123 -6.38 -1.70 6.49
C TRP A 123 -6.94 -2.72 5.49
N TRP A 124 -6.11 -3.61 4.94
CA TRP A 124 -6.59 -4.63 4.03
C TRP A 124 -7.51 -5.66 4.71
N SER A 125 -7.27 -5.94 6.00
CA SER A 125 -8.04 -6.91 6.77
C SER A 125 -9.51 -6.53 6.98
N GLU A 126 -9.90 -5.29 6.66
CA GLU A 126 -11.31 -4.89 6.61
C GLU A 126 -12.15 -5.79 5.68
N LEU A 127 -11.53 -6.36 4.64
CA LEU A 127 -12.16 -7.38 3.79
C LEU A 127 -12.67 -8.61 4.54
N LYS A 128 -12.09 -8.93 5.70
CA LYS A 128 -12.54 -10.06 6.53
C LYS A 128 -13.89 -9.78 7.19
N LYS A 129 -14.33 -8.52 7.23
CA LYS A 129 -15.60 -8.08 7.85
C LYS A 129 -16.61 -7.58 6.81
N TYR A 130 -16.12 -7.08 5.68
CA TYR A 130 -16.96 -6.58 4.59
C TYR A 130 -17.51 -7.72 3.72
N ASN A 131 -18.83 -7.74 3.53
CA ASN A 131 -19.50 -8.69 2.66
C ASN A 131 -19.68 -8.11 1.25
N ALA A 132 -18.75 -8.43 0.35
CA ALA A 132 -18.74 -7.91 -1.04
C ALA A 132 -19.95 -8.37 -1.87
N SER A 133 -20.62 -9.49 -1.52
CA SER A 133 -21.82 -9.95 -2.23
C SER A 133 -22.98 -8.95 -2.17
N LYS A 134 -23.03 -8.10 -1.12
CA LYS A 134 -24.02 -7.05 -0.95
C LYS A 134 -23.75 -5.81 -1.81
N ASN A 135 -22.61 -5.77 -2.50
CA ASN A 135 -22.21 -4.69 -3.40
C ASN A 135 -21.79 -5.25 -4.76
N PRO A 136 -22.74 -5.79 -5.55
CA PRO A 136 -22.43 -6.48 -6.81
C PRO A 136 -21.83 -5.56 -7.89
N LYS A 137 -21.87 -4.24 -7.70
CA LYS A 137 -21.25 -3.26 -8.61
C LYS A 137 -19.85 -2.82 -8.16
N ASN A 138 -19.39 -3.27 -6.98
CA ASN A 138 -18.11 -2.87 -6.38
C ASN A 138 -17.92 -1.35 -6.31
N VAL A 139 -18.99 -0.62 -5.98
CA VAL A 139 -18.97 0.84 -5.88
C VAL A 139 -18.80 1.28 -4.44
N LEU A 140 -18.09 2.39 -4.22
CA LEU A 140 -18.05 2.98 -2.90
C LEU A 140 -19.41 3.58 -2.54
N ASN A 141 -19.93 3.25 -1.36
CA ASN A 141 -21.24 3.68 -0.87
C ASN A 141 -21.28 3.73 0.68
N ASN A 142 -22.47 3.99 1.24
CA ASN A 142 -22.68 4.14 2.68
C ASN A 142 -22.40 2.86 3.48
N ASP A 143 -22.41 1.69 2.83
CA ASP A 143 -22.12 0.42 3.48
C ASP A 143 -20.62 0.10 3.44
N VAL A 144 -19.95 0.45 2.34
CA VAL A 144 -18.52 0.20 2.14
C VAL A 144 -17.68 1.14 2.99
N PHE A 145 -17.90 2.46 2.90
CA PHE A 145 -16.95 3.42 3.44
C PHE A 145 -16.73 3.30 4.96
N PRO A 146 -17.77 3.11 5.80
CA PRO A 146 -17.59 2.90 7.24
C PRO A 146 -16.98 1.55 7.60
N ALA A 147 -17.20 0.51 6.79
CA ALA A 147 -16.78 -0.86 7.10
C ALA A 147 -15.41 -1.24 6.50
N ALA A 148 -15.06 -0.63 5.37
CA ALA A 148 -13.93 -0.99 4.52
C ALA A 148 -13.34 0.22 3.76
N GLY A 149 -13.40 1.41 4.36
CA GLY A 149 -12.88 2.65 3.77
C GLY A 149 -11.37 2.63 3.54
N HIS A 150 -10.60 2.01 4.44
CA HIS A 150 -9.15 1.93 4.28
C HIS A 150 -8.76 0.89 3.23
N TRP A 151 -9.43 -0.27 3.24
CA TRP A 151 -9.26 -1.29 2.20
C TRP A 151 -9.61 -0.74 0.82
N SER A 152 -10.75 -0.07 0.68
CA SER A 152 -11.20 0.46 -0.62
C SER A 152 -10.20 1.47 -1.19
N GLN A 153 -9.56 2.29 -0.35
CA GLN A 153 -8.48 3.16 -0.78
C GLN A 153 -7.23 2.37 -1.24
N GLN A 154 -6.81 1.33 -0.51
CA GLN A 154 -5.70 0.47 -0.93
C GLN A 154 -6.00 -0.30 -2.23
N ALA A 155 -7.24 -0.72 -2.41
CA ALA A 155 -7.74 -1.46 -3.56
C ALA A 155 -8.09 -0.56 -4.76
N TRP A 156 -8.05 0.77 -4.60
CA TRP A 156 -8.55 1.71 -5.59
C TRP A 156 -7.79 1.58 -6.92
N GLY A 157 -8.43 1.05 -7.96
CA GLY A 157 -7.74 0.59 -9.17
C GLY A 157 -6.93 1.69 -9.86
N ARG A 158 -7.44 2.92 -9.86
CA ARG A 158 -6.85 4.10 -10.52
C ARG A 158 -5.74 4.80 -9.72
N THR A 159 -5.59 4.53 -8.43
CA THR A 159 -4.50 5.13 -7.63
C THR A 159 -3.16 4.57 -8.11
N THR A 160 -2.16 5.44 -8.30
CA THR A 160 -0.85 5.09 -8.88
C THR A 160 0.31 5.47 -7.98
N LYS A 161 0.08 6.31 -6.97
CA LYS A 161 1.11 6.82 -6.08
C LYS A 161 0.69 6.69 -4.63
N ILE A 162 1.68 6.40 -3.79
CA ILE A 162 1.55 6.36 -2.34
C ILE A 162 2.75 7.09 -1.72
N GLY A 163 2.53 7.74 -0.59
CA GLY A 163 3.61 8.19 0.27
C GLY A 163 3.12 8.19 1.71
N CYS A 164 3.94 7.70 2.63
CA CYS A 164 3.55 7.57 4.02
C CYS A 164 4.51 8.30 4.96
N GLY A 165 3.93 8.96 5.96
CA GLY A 165 4.64 9.54 7.09
C GLY A 165 4.44 8.70 8.35
N ALA A 166 5.41 8.78 9.26
CA ALA A 166 5.29 8.18 10.59
C ALA A 166 5.77 9.13 11.67
N ALA A 167 5.19 9.06 12.87
CA ALA A 167 5.73 9.77 14.01
C ALA A 167 5.70 8.92 15.27
N ASN A 168 6.76 9.06 16.07
CA ASN A 168 6.85 8.51 17.41
C ASN A 168 6.08 9.46 18.36
N CYS A 169 4.94 9.00 18.86
CA CYS A 169 4.04 9.76 19.71
C CYS A 169 3.96 9.17 21.13
N THR A 170 3.31 9.88 22.05
CA THR A 170 2.91 9.34 23.35
C THR A 170 1.42 9.61 23.53
N THR A 171 0.64 8.56 23.73
CA THR A 171 -0.82 8.64 23.85
C THR A 171 -1.25 7.97 25.15
N ASN A 172 -1.89 8.70 26.07
CA ASN A 172 -2.34 8.19 27.37
C ASN A 172 -1.24 7.46 28.18
N ASN A 173 0.00 7.98 28.15
CA ASN A 173 1.21 7.38 28.75
C ASN A 173 1.73 6.09 28.07
N TRP A 174 1.19 5.70 26.92
CA TRP A 174 1.71 4.59 26.10
C TRP A 174 2.62 5.12 25.00
N ASN A 175 3.69 4.38 24.69
CA ASN A 175 4.48 4.61 23.50
C ASN A 175 3.63 4.27 22.27
N SER A 176 3.46 5.21 21.34
CA SER A 176 2.65 4.98 20.14
C SER A 176 3.38 5.39 18.86
N VAL A 177 3.10 4.71 17.75
CA VAL A 177 3.57 5.13 16.43
C VAL A 177 2.35 5.37 15.56
N ILE A 178 2.20 6.60 15.08
CA ILE A 178 1.19 6.93 14.07
C ILE A 178 1.77 6.71 12.69
N ILE A 179 0.99 6.07 11.81
CA ILE A 179 1.26 5.93 10.39
C ILE A 179 0.17 6.67 9.63
N VAL A 180 0.57 7.50 8.68
CA VAL A 180 -0.33 8.21 7.75
C VAL A 180 0.13 7.86 6.36
N CYS A 181 -0.71 7.23 5.55
CA CYS A 181 -0.43 7.00 4.13
C CYS A 181 -1.40 7.84 3.30
N GLN A 182 -0.87 8.62 2.36
CA GLN A 182 -1.66 9.37 1.39
C GLN A 182 -1.54 8.76 0.00
N TYR A 183 -2.62 8.87 -0.78
CA TYR A 183 -2.79 8.17 -2.05
C TYR A 183 -3.13 9.17 -3.17
N LEU A 184 -2.45 9.04 -4.30
CA LEU A 184 -2.65 9.93 -5.46
C LEU A 184 -2.75 9.15 -6.78
N PRO A 185 -3.72 9.47 -7.67
CA PRO A 185 -4.94 10.20 -7.34
C PRO A 185 -5.70 9.55 -6.19
N MET A 186 -6.43 10.35 -5.41
CA MET A 186 -7.22 9.84 -4.28
C MET A 186 -8.26 8.83 -4.78
N GLY A 187 -8.60 7.88 -3.92
CA GLY A 187 -9.69 6.95 -4.13
C GLY A 187 -10.96 7.42 -3.43
N ASN A 188 -11.80 6.45 -3.08
CA ASN A 188 -12.98 6.66 -2.26
C ASN A 188 -13.92 7.76 -2.79
N TYR A 189 -14.08 7.81 -4.11
CA TYR A 189 -15.13 8.62 -4.73
C TYR A 189 -16.48 7.92 -4.61
N TRP A 190 -17.45 8.64 -4.07
CA TRP A 190 -18.81 8.12 -3.87
C TRP A 190 -19.45 7.70 -5.19
N GLY A 191 -20.06 6.51 -5.20
CA GLY A 191 -20.71 5.93 -6.39
C GLY A 191 -19.74 5.45 -7.48
N ALA A 192 -18.44 5.71 -7.37
CA ALA A 192 -17.45 5.21 -8.30
C ALA A 192 -17.01 3.79 -7.93
N PRO A 193 -16.62 2.96 -8.92
CA PRO A 193 -16.11 1.62 -8.66
C PRO A 193 -14.77 1.71 -7.92
N ILE A 194 -14.61 0.89 -6.86
CA ILE A 194 -13.33 0.72 -6.15
C ILE A 194 -12.28 0.23 -7.15
N TYR A 195 -12.66 -0.76 -7.95
CA TYR A 195 -11.95 -1.16 -9.15
C TYR A 195 -12.92 -1.69 -10.20
N GLN A 196 -12.50 -1.67 -11.46
CA GLN A 196 -13.28 -2.19 -12.56
C GLN A 196 -13.15 -3.70 -12.64
N PHE A 197 -14.26 -4.42 -12.71
CA PHE A 197 -14.21 -5.86 -12.95
C PHE A 197 -13.59 -6.19 -14.30
N GLY A 198 -12.85 -7.31 -14.32
CA GLY A 198 -12.22 -7.86 -15.51
C GLY A 198 -10.91 -8.57 -15.18
N ASN A 199 -10.26 -9.10 -16.20
CA ASN A 199 -8.97 -9.76 -16.01
C ASN A 199 -7.86 -8.73 -15.78
N GLY A 200 -6.95 -9.02 -14.83
CA GLY A 200 -5.70 -8.29 -14.74
C GLY A 200 -4.92 -8.34 -16.05
N CYS A 201 -4.02 -7.37 -16.25
CA CYS A 201 -3.37 -7.19 -17.55
C CYS A 201 -2.50 -8.39 -17.92
N SER A 202 -2.42 -8.64 -19.23
CA SER A 202 -1.54 -9.64 -19.86
C SER A 202 -0.58 -9.01 -20.88
N LYS A 203 -0.92 -7.83 -21.38
CA LYS A 203 -0.14 -7.01 -22.33
C LYS A 203 -0.44 -5.53 -22.10
N ASP A 204 0.44 -4.65 -22.59
CA ASP A 204 0.33 -3.20 -22.41
C ASP A 204 -1.04 -2.64 -22.82
N SER A 205 -1.63 -3.16 -23.91
CA SER A 205 -2.93 -2.69 -24.41
C SER A 205 -4.12 -3.03 -23.50
N ASP A 206 -3.95 -3.88 -22.49
CA ASP A 206 -4.98 -4.12 -21.46
C ASP A 206 -5.02 -2.99 -20.41
N CYS A 207 -3.98 -2.15 -20.35
CA CYS A 207 -3.85 -1.03 -19.44
C CYS A 207 -4.31 0.28 -20.08
N THR A 208 -5.59 0.60 -19.89
CA THR A 208 -6.29 1.63 -20.69
C THR A 208 -6.65 2.90 -19.92
N THR A 209 -6.41 2.94 -18.61
CA THR A 209 -6.78 4.10 -17.77
C THR A 209 -5.86 5.32 -17.98
N PHE A 210 -4.56 5.09 -18.11
CA PHE A 210 -3.60 6.13 -18.46
C PHE A 210 -2.94 5.79 -19.78
N LYS A 211 -2.79 6.78 -20.66
CA LYS A 211 -2.11 6.60 -21.95
C LYS A 211 -0.67 6.13 -21.71
N ASP A 212 -0.16 5.27 -22.60
CA ASP A 212 1.21 4.76 -22.59
C ASP A 212 1.57 3.88 -21.37
N SER A 213 0.55 3.39 -20.65
CA SER A 213 0.72 2.44 -19.54
C SER A 213 1.32 1.12 -19.99
N LYS A 214 2.02 0.47 -19.06
CA LYS A 214 2.66 -0.85 -19.26
C LYS A 214 1.99 -1.92 -18.43
N CYS A 215 2.02 -3.16 -18.90
CA CYS A 215 1.61 -4.29 -18.08
C CYS A 215 2.80 -4.95 -17.37
N VAL A 216 2.70 -5.09 -16.06
CA VAL A 216 3.64 -5.88 -15.25
C VAL A 216 3.10 -7.30 -15.16
N THR A 217 3.40 -8.12 -16.17
CA THR A 217 2.78 -9.44 -16.39
C THR A 217 2.86 -10.38 -15.17
N GLY A 218 3.97 -10.37 -14.42
CA GLY A 218 4.12 -11.20 -13.22
C GLY A 218 3.14 -10.87 -12.08
N THR A 219 2.72 -9.61 -11.97
CA THR A 219 1.74 -9.16 -10.96
C THR A 219 0.35 -8.95 -11.56
N LYS A 220 0.23 -8.91 -12.90
CA LYS A 220 -0.96 -8.50 -13.66
C LYS A 220 -1.42 -7.07 -13.37
N LEU A 221 -0.55 -6.25 -12.79
CA LEU A 221 -0.80 -4.85 -12.50
C LEU A 221 -0.39 -3.98 -13.69
N CYS A 222 -1.13 -2.90 -13.88
CA CYS A 222 -0.73 -1.84 -14.81
C CYS A 222 0.27 -0.90 -14.15
N ARG A 223 1.26 -0.44 -14.90
CA ARG A 223 2.19 0.61 -14.50
C ARG A 223 1.80 1.87 -15.26
N ALA A 224 1.50 2.93 -14.51
CA ALA A 224 1.30 4.25 -15.10
C ALA A 224 2.63 4.78 -15.69
N PRO A 225 2.57 5.65 -16.70
CA PRO A 225 3.76 6.24 -17.31
C PRO A 225 4.65 6.99 -16.30
#